data_AF-A0AAU2CGQ8-F1
#
_entry.id   AF-A0AAU2CGQ8-F1
#
_cell.length_a   1.000
_cell.length_b   1.000
_cell.length_c   1.000
_cell.angle_alpha   90.00
_cell.angle_beta   90.00
_cell.angle_gamma   90.00
#
_symmetry.space_group_name_H-M   'P 1'
#
loop_
_entity.id
_entity.type
_entity.pdbx_description
1 polymer ?
#
loop_
_entity_poly.entity_id
_entity_poly.type
_entity_poly.pdbx_seq_one_letter_code
_entity_poly.pdbx_strand_id
1 'polypeptide(L)'
;MTQQSSEQGISTIRLREVRAKISGVTTPSLSQPTSPWVVFTAETDPWVSAEAAALLERGGLVFRLNARDLIEPASLFRTFARELSFPGDFGYNWDALVDCLHDWHGPGHGRNDVAILIDDADALLRADFLGLFVSVLCQAAWKANLQLDGDGVPHGDWPPFALHFVLLLEHTPPADFTEAISKGRWVDVKLTDERLTATLNSAYWTG
;
A
#
# COMPACT_ATOMS: atom_id res chain seq x y z
N MET A 1 8.58 -26.68 -51.16
CA MET A 1 8.33 -25.24 -50.91
C MET A 1 6.92 -25.14 -50.34
N THR A 2 6.67 -25.66 -49.13
CA THR A 2 6.91 -25.05 -47.80
C THR A 2 6.02 -23.83 -47.54
N GLN A 3 4.77 -24.09 -47.14
CA GLN A 3 3.94 -23.16 -46.37
C GLN A 3 3.49 -23.91 -45.12
N GLN A 4 4.29 -23.79 -44.05
CA GLN A 4 3.98 -24.33 -42.73
C GLN A 4 4.68 -23.44 -41.70
N SER A 5 4.18 -22.22 -41.50
CA SER A 5 4.61 -21.29 -40.43
C SER A 5 3.69 -20.07 -40.42
N SER A 6 2.49 -20.20 -39.86
CA SER A 6 1.67 -19.03 -39.49
C SER A 6 0.60 -19.29 -38.43
N GLU A 7 0.34 -20.55 -38.04
CA GLU A 7 -0.73 -20.86 -37.07
C GLU A 7 -0.25 -20.99 -35.60
N GLN A 8 1.07 -21.10 -35.35
CA GLN A 8 1.57 -21.24 -33.97
C GLN A 8 1.77 -19.90 -33.23
N GLY A 9 1.78 -18.76 -33.93
CA GLY A 9 1.95 -17.43 -33.31
C GLY A 9 0.66 -16.78 -32.80
N ILE A 10 -0.48 -17.07 -33.44
CA ILE A 10 -1.78 -16.44 -33.12
C ILE A 10 -2.42 -17.10 -31.88
N SER A 11 -2.16 -18.39 -31.67
CA SER A 11 -2.70 -19.15 -30.53
C SER A 11 -2.10 -18.68 -29.19
N THR A 12 -0.78 -18.41 -29.15
CA THR A 12 -0.10 -17.98 -27.92
C THR A 12 -0.43 -16.55 -27.51
N ILE A 13 -0.63 -15.64 -28.48
CA ILE A 13 -1.02 -14.24 -28.22
C ILE A 13 -2.46 -14.18 -27.69
N ARG A 14 -3.39 -14.91 -28.32
CA ARG A 14 -4.77 -14.99 -27.81
C ARG A 14 -4.87 -15.72 -26.48
N LEU A 15 -4.03 -16.71 -26.18
CA LEU A 15 -4.00 -17.35 -24.87
C LEU A 15 -3.48 -16.41 -23.76
N ARG A 16 -2.53 -15.51 -24.06
CA ARG A 16 -2.09 -14.47 -23.11
C ARG A 16 -3.16 -13.40 -22.89
N GLU A 17 -3.82 -12.95 -23.94
CA GLU A 17 -4.93 -11.98 -23.86
C GLU A 17 -6.18 -12.57 -23.20
N VAL A 18 -6.49 -13.85 -23.43
CA VAL A 18 -7.62 -14.55 -22.78
C VAL A 18 -7.31 -14.87 -21.32
N ARG A 19 -6.05 -15.14 -20.95
CA ARG A 19 -5.66 -15.27 -19.54
C ARG A 19 -5.73 -13.94 -18.78
N ALA A 20 -5.45 -12.82 -19.46
CA ALA A 20 -5.69 -11.47 -18.92
C ALA A 20 -7.18 -11.09 -18.84
N LYS A 21 -8.07 -11.81 -19.56
CA LYS A 21 -9.52 -11.57 -19.57
C LYS A 21 -10.31 -12.56 -18.70
N ILE A 22 -9.66 -13.58 -18.15
CA ILE A 22 -10.23 -14.55 -17.20
C ILE A 22 -9.48 -14.41 -15.87
N SER A 23 -9.66 -13.26 -15.24
CA SER A 23 -9.62 -12.99 -13.80
C SER A 23 -9.56 -11.48 -13.66
N GLY A 24 -10.59 -10.86 -13.08
CA GLY A 24 -10.57 -9.45 -12.67
C GLY A 24 -9.63 -9.26 -11.48
N VAL A 25 -8.37 -9.66 -11.62
CA VAL A 25 -7.31 -9.57 -10.63
C VAL A 25 -6.26 -8.64 -11.21
N THR A 26 -6.40 -7.36 -10.93
CA THR A 26 -5.34 -6.39 -11.13
C THR A 26 -4.29 -6.62 -10.05
N THR A 27 -3.06 -6.92 -10.46
CA THR A 27 -1.90 -6.90 -9.57
C THR A 27 -1.77 -5.49 -8.97
N PRO A 28 -1.53 -5.34 -7.65
CA PRO A 28 -1.35 -4.03 -7.04
C PRO A 28 -0.16 -3.28 -7.68
N SER A 29 -0.19 -1.96 -7.69
CA SER A 29 0.95 -1.14 -8.08
C SER A 29 1.34 -0.19 -6.95
N LEU A 30 2.62 0.14 -6.85
CA LEU A 30 3.14 1.14 -5.89
C LEU A 30 3.29 2.54 -6.52
N SER A 31 3.00 2.68 -7.81
CA SER A 31 3.22 3.92 -8.57
C SER A 31 1.97 4.52 -9.20
N GLN A 32 0.83 3.84 -9.06
CA GLN A 32 -0.45 4.26 -9.63
C GLN A 32 -1.39 4.60 -8.48
N PRO A 33 -2.16 5.71 -8.55
CA PRO A 33 -3.05 6.11 -7.48
C PRO A 33 -4.35 5.29 -7.46
N THR A 34 -4.22 3.98 -7.34
CA THR A 34 -5.30 3.00 -7.47
C THR A 34 -5.23 1.96 -6.37
N SER A 35 -6.38 1.58 -5.82
CA SER A 35 -6.45 0.57 -4.76
C SER A 35 -5.95 -0.78 -5.28
N PRO A 36 -5.39 -1.65 -4.39
CA PRO A 36 -5.37 -1.54 -2.93
C PRO A 36 -4.26 -0.64 -2.34
N TRP A 37 -4.50 -0.14 -1.13
CA TRP A 37 -3.62 0.81 -0.44
C TRP A 37 -2.53 0.13 0.39
N VAL A 38 -2.89 -1.00 1.01
CA VAL A 38 -2.02 -1.78 1.88
C VAL A 38 -1.94 -3.21 1.34
N VAL A 39 -0.73 -3.75 1.26
CA VAL A 39 -0.48 -5.12 0.82
C VAL A 39 0.35 -5.85 1.87
N PHE A 40 -0.09 -7.02 2.30
CA PHE A 40 0.71 -7.97 3.06
C PHE A 40 1.17 -9.08 2.11
N THR A 41 2.48 -9.34 2.08
CA THR A 41 3.06 -10.38 1.24
C THR A 41 4.36 -10.90 1.85
N ALA A 42 4.86 -12.02 1.34
CA ALA A 42 6.16 -12.54 1.74
C ALA A 42 7.27 -11.54 1.37
N GLU A 43 8.29 -11.41 2.22
CA GLU A 43 9.45 -10.55 1.94
C GLU A 43 10.18 -10.92 0.63
N THR A 44 10.09 -12.20 0.22
CA THR A 44 10.70 -12.74 -0.99
C THR A 44 9.83 -12.61 -2.23
N ASP A 45 8.64 -12.00 -2.13
CA ASP A 45 7.75 -11.82 -3.28
C ASP A 45 8.42 -10.90 -4.32
N PRO A 46 8.72 -11.40 -5.53
CA PRO A 46 9.46 -10.63 -6.53
C PRO A 46 8.75 -9.35 -6.96
N TRP A 47 7.41 -9.29 -6.83
CA TRP A 47 6.62 -8.09 -7.10
C TRP A 47 7.07 -6.89 -6.27
N VAL A 48 7.44 -7.09 -5.01
CA VAL A 48 7.87 -6.01 -4.10
C VAL A 48 9.11 -5.32 -4.67
N SER A 49 10.13 -6.10 -5.02
CA SER A 49 11.37 -5.57 -5.57
C SER A 49 11.18 -4.90 -6.93
N ALA A 50 10.30 -5.45 -7.77
CA ALA A 50 10.01 -4.90 -9.10
C ALA A 50 9.27 -3.55 -9.01
N GLU A 51 8.21 -3.46 -8.20
CA GLU A 51 7.45 -2.21 -8.03
C GLU A 51 8.26 -1.13 -7.31
N ALA A 52 9.05 -1.50 -6.29
CA ALA A 52 9.92 -0.54 -5.61
C ALA A 52 11.01 0.01 -6.55
N ALA A 53 11.61 -0.84 -7.39
CA ALA A 53 12.57 -0.40 -8.40
C ALA A 53 11.92 0.53 -9.44
N ALA A 54 10.75 0.15 -9.98
CA ALA A 54 10.01 0.97 -10.92
C ALA A 54 9.60 2.33 -10.34
N LEU A 55 9.21 2.36 -9.05
CA LEU A 55 8.90 3.59 -8.32
C LEU A 55 10.13 4.50 -8.17
N LEU A 56 11.30 3.94 -7.86
CA LEU A 56 12.54 4.72 -7.78
C LEU A 56 12.98 5.25 -9.15
N GLU A 57 12.86 4.45 -10.21
CA GLU A 57 13.23 4.84 -11.58
C GLU A 57 12.42 6.05 -12.10
N ARG A 58 11.17 6.20 -11.66
CA ARG A 58 10.32 7.37 -11.97
C ARG A 58 10.51 8.56 -11.02
N GLY A 59 11.46 8.48 -10.10
CA GLY A 59 11.75 9.53 -9.11
C GLY A 59 10.83 9.51 -7.90
N GLY A 60 10.13 8.41 -7.64
CA GLY A 60 9.41 8.19 -6.39
C GLY A 60 10.35 7.87 -5.23
N LEU A 61 9.78 7.73 -4.04
CA LEU A 61 10.50 7.48 -2.80
C LEU A 61 10.09 6.14 -2.20
N VAL A 62 11.08 5.45 -1.64
CA VAL A 62 10.89 4.18 -0.97
C VAL A 62 11.48 4.28 0.43
N PHE A 63 10.64 4.14 1.44
CA PHE A 63 11.05 4.10 2.85
C PHE A 63 10.92 2.69 3.39
N ARG A 64 11.78 2.33 4.35
CA ARG A 64 11.70 1.06 5.06
C ARG A 64 11.61 1.30 6.56
N LEU A 65 10.68 0.62 7.21
CA LEU A 65 10.47 0.63 8.65
C LEU A 65 10.61 -0.80 9.16
N ASN A 66 11.12 -1.00 10.38
CA ASN A 66 11.10 -2.30 11.03
C ASN A 66 9.86 -2.42 11.93
N ALA A 67 8.98 -3.39 11.68
CA ALA A 67 7.77 -3.62 12.47
C ALA A 67 8.02 -3.91 13.95
N ARG A 68 9.20 -4.43 14.31
CA ARG A 68 9.59 -4.66 15.71
C ARG A 68 9.70 -3.35 16.49
N ASP A 69 9.95 -2.23 15.82
CA ASP A 69 9.94 -0.88 16.40
C ASP A 69 8.54 -0.23 16.39
N LEU A 70 7.52 -0.95 15.91
CA LEU A 70 6.15 -0.47 15.76
C LEU A 70 5.14 -1.19 16.68
N ILE A 71 5.60 -2.03 17.62
CA ILE A 71 4.74 -2.91 18.43
C ILE A 71 3.97 -2.20 19.55
N GLU A 72 4.29 -0.95 19.85
CA GLU A 72 3.52 -0.07 20.74
C GLU A 72 3.19 1.25 20.03
N PRO A 73 2.00 1.86 20.22
CA PRO A 73 1.63 3.09 19.52
C PRO A 73 2.64 4.22 19.70
N ALA A 74 3.16 4.40 20.92
CA ALA A 74 4.15 5.43 21.20
C ALA A 74 5.47 5.19 20.44
N SER A 75 5.92 3.93 20.32
CA SER A 75 7.10 3.59 19.51
C SER A 75 6.81 3.78 18.02
N LEU A 76 5.64 3.35 17.55
CA LEU A 76 5.20 3.50 16.17
C LEU A 76 5.24 4.97 15.73
N PHE A 77 4.60 5.87 16.49
CA PHE A 77 4.57 7.29 16.14
C PHE A 77 5.97 7.90 16.08
N ARG A 78 6.86 7.54 17.02
CA ARG A 78 8.25 8.03 17.00
C ARG A 78 9.04 7.49 15.80
N THR A 79 8.85 6.22 15.46
CA THR A 79 9.52 5.59 14.33
C THR A 79 9.07 6.23 13.01
N PHE A 80 7.76 6.42 12.80
CA PHE A 80 7.25 7.14 11.62
C PHE A 80 7.80 8.57 11.55
N ALA A 81 7.74 9.32 12.65
CA ALA A 81 8.23 10.70 12.67
C ALA A 81 9.72 10.80 12.33
N ARG A 82 10.54 9.88 12.86
CA ARG A 82 11.98 9.84 12.60
C ARG A 82 12.28 9.46 11.15
N GLU A 83 11.74 8.33 10.68
CA GLU A 83 12.11 7.74 9.39
C GLU A 83 11.54 8.54 8.20
N LEU A 84 10.35 9.12 8.37
CA LEU A 84 9.71 9.95 7.35
C LEU A 84 10.01 11.44 7.54
N SER A 85 10.84 11.80 8.53
CA SER A 85 11.23 13.19 8.83
C SER A 85 10.02 14.13 9.03
N PHE A 86 9.03 13.70 9.80
CA PHE A 86 7.85 14.53 10.11
C PHE A 86 8.23 15.80 10.88
N PRO A 87 7.37 16.84 10.85
CA PRO A 87 7.61 18.10 11.55
C PRO A 87 7.81 17.95 13.06
N GLY A 88 8.57 18.87 13.66
CA GLY A 88 8.89 18.84 15.09
C GLY A 88 7.69 19.01 16.03
N ASP A 89 6.57 19.53 15.53
CA ASP A 89 5.28 19.70 16.20
C ASP A 89 4.30 18.55 15.92
N PHE A 90 4.76 17.45 15.33
CA PHE A 90 3.97 16.24 15.12
C PHE A 90 3.24 15.80 16.40
N GLY A 91 1.93 15.53 16.28
CA GLY A 91 1.05 15.30 17.43
C GLY A 91 1.14 13.93 18.12
N TYR A 92 1.95 12.99 17.61
CA TYR A 92 2.13 11.63 18.17
C TYR A 92 0.83 10.88 18.48
N ASN A 93 -0.13 10.95 17.56
CA ASN A 93 -1.40 10.25 17.64
C ASN A 93 -1.85 9.80 16.23
N TRP A 94 -2.92 9.00 16.16
CA TRP A 94 -3.39 8.41 14.90
C TRP A 94 -3.86 9.43 13.88
N ASP A 95 -4.57 10.48 14.31
CA ASP A 95 -5.06 11.53 13.42
C ASP A 95 -3.88 12.31 12.84
N ALA A 96 -2.93 12.71 13.69
CA ALA A 96 -1.70 13.36 13.26
C ALA A 96 -0.88 12.49 12.29
N LEU A 97 -0.89 11.16 12.45
CA LEU A 97 -0.23 10.24 11.54
C LEU A 97 -0.91 10.23 10.15
N VAL A 98 -2.24 10.21 10.09
CA VAL A 98 -2.98 10.38 8.83
C VAL A 98 -2.62 11.71 8.20
N ASP A 99 -2.63 12.79 8.99
CA ASP A 99 -2.34 14.14 8.53
C ASP A 99 -0.93 14.20 7.92
N CYS A 100 0.08 13.75 8.65
CA CYS A 100 1.46 13.76 8.18
C CYS A 100 1.72 12.92 6.92
N LEU A 101 1.04 11.78 6.79
CA LEU A 101 1.16 10.88 5.65
C LEU A 101 0.46 11.42 4.40
N HIS A 102 -0.76 11.96 4.52
CA HIS A 102 -1.53 12.40 3.36
C HIS A 102 -1.06 13.75 2.81
N ASP A 103 -0.61 14.68 3.65
CA ASP A 103 -0.05 15.97 3.22
C ASP A 103 1.41 15.84 2.75
N TRP A 104 1.98 14.63 2.88
CA TRP A 104 3.38 14.31 2.62
C TRP A 104 4.36 15.34 3.21
N HIS A 105 4.39 15.45 4.53
CA HIS A 105 5.32 16.33 5.24
C HIS A 105 6.78 15.83 5.25
N GLY A 106 7.09 14.75 4.53
CA GLY A 106 8.43 14.18 4.42
C GLY A 106 9.31 14.79 3.32
N PRO A 107 10.49 14.18 3.05
CA PRO A 107 11.37 14.61 1.97
C PRO A 107 10.64 14.66 0.62
N GLY A 108 10.82 15.72 -0.16
CA GLY A 108 10.20 15.87 -1.49
C GLY A 108 8.97 16.79 -1.57
N HIS A 109 8.46 17.29 -0.42
CA HIS A 109 7.45 18.37 -0.35
C HIS A 109 6.22 18.17 -1.28
N GLY A 110 5.50 17.06 -1.11
CA GLY A 110 4.23 16.76 -1.79
C GLY A 110 4.28 16.42 -3.29
N ARG A 111 5.43 16.06 -3.87
CA ARG A 111 5.55 15.86 -5.33
C ARG A 111 5.99 14.47 -5.80
N ASN A 112 6.37 13.59 -4.89
CA ASN A 112 6.88 12.28 -5.23
C ASN A 112 5.86 11.21 -4.82
N ASP A 113 5.67 10.22 -5.68
CA ASP A 113 5.00 8.98 -5.29
C ASP A 113 5.84 8.27 -4.21
N VAL A 114 5.18 7.61 -3.27
CA VAL A 114 5.79 7.04 -2.07
C VAL A 114 5.31 5.61 -1.84
N ALA A 115 6.27 4.73 -1.56
CA ALA A 115 6.01 3.44 -0.95
C ALA A 115 6.71 3.34 0.41
N ILE A 116 5.99 2.86 1.42
CA ILE A 116 6.56 2.53 2.73
C ILE A 116 6.50 1.02 2.90
N LEU A 117 7.67 0.37 2.95
CA LEU A 117 7.79 -1.05 3.25
C LEU A 117 8.05 -1.24 4.74
N ILE A 118 7.31 -2.15 5.35
CA ILE A 118 7.40 -2.48 6.76
C ILE A 118 7.94 -3.91 6.85
N ASP A 119 9.22 -4.02 7.21
CA ASP A 119 9.95 -5.27 7.43
C ASP A 119 9.50 -5.96 8.72
N ASP A 120 9.77 -7.26 8.85
CA ASP A 120 9.46 -8.06 10.05
C ASP A 120 7.99 -8.01 10.49
N ALA A 121 7.04 -7.83 9.54
CA ALA A 121 5.65 -7.50 9.85
C ALA A 121 4.90 -8.58 10.64
N ASP A 122 5.44 -9.80 10.71
CA ASP A 122 5.03 -10.87 11.62
C ASP A 122 4.88 -10.37 13.07
N ALA A 123 5.74 -9.45 13.51
CA ALA A 123 5.73 -8.88 14.84
C ALA A 123 4.41 -8.15 15.17
N LEU A 124 3.71 -7.63 14.16
CA LEU A 124 2.48 -6.87 14.34
C LEU A 124 1.23 -7.75 14.52
N LEU A 125 1.31 -9.06 14.23
CA LEU A 125 0.14 -9.94 14.31
C LEU A 125 -0.50 -9.94 15.72
N ARG A 126 0.32 -9.74 16.75
CA ARG A 126 -0.11 -9.71 18.16
C ARG A 126 -0.37 -8.30 18.70
N ALA A 127 -0.22 -7.27 17.88
CA ALA A 127 -0.51 -5.90 18.31
C ALA A 127 -2.03 -5.69 18.34
N ASP A 128 -2.58 -5.37 19.51
CA ASP A 128 -4.03 -5.14 19.70
C ASP A 128 -4.58 -4.03 18.80
N PHE A 129 -3.71 -3.10 18.37
CA PHE A 129 -4.07 -2.00 17.48
C PHE A 129 -3.85 -2.29 15.99
N LEU A 130 -3.46 -3.51 15.58
CA LEU A 130 -3.17 -3.84 14.18
C LEU A 130 -4.30 -3.45 13.22
N GLY A 131 -5.55 -3.79 13.54
CA GLY A 131 -6.70 -3.43 12.72
C GLY A 131 -6.90 -1.90 12.61
N LEU A 132 -6.67 -1.16 13.70
CA LEU A 132 -6.70 0.31 13.68
C LEU A 132 -5.56 0.88 12.83
N PHE A 133 -4.35 0.34 12.99
CA PHE A 133 -3.19 0.79 12.23
C PHE A 133 -3.38 0.61 10.73
N VAL A 134 -3.87 -0.56 10.28
CA VAL A 134 -4.16 -0.76 8.85
C VAL A 134 -5.27 0.17 8.36
N SER A 135 -6.30 0.44 9.17
CA SER A 135 -7.34 1.43 8.84
C SER A 135 -6.75 2.83 8.64
N VAL A 136 -5.83 3.25 9.52
CA VAL A 136 -5.10 4.53 9.43
C VAL A 136 -4.24 4.60 8.16
N LEU A 137 -3.49 3.53 7.84
CA LEU A 137 -2.70 3.47 6.61
C LEU A 137 -3.58 3.56 5.35
N CYS A 138 -4.68 2.80 5.32
CA CYS A 138 -5.67 2.87 4.24
C CYS A 138 -6.27 4.27 4.10
N GLN A 139 -6.58 4.94 5.21
CA GLN A 139 -7.13 6.29 5.20
C GLN A 139 -6.13 7.32 4.66
N ALA A 140 -4.89 7.29 5.15
CA ALA A 140 -3.84 8.17 4.66
C ALA A 140 -3.57 7.98 3.16
N ALA A 141 -3.46 6.73 2.71
CA ALA A 141 -3.33 6.42 1.30
C ALA A 141 -4.53 6.91 0.50
N TRP A 142 -5.75 6.62 0.93
CA TRP A 142 -6.95 7.07 0.22
C TRP A 142 -6.99 8.59 0.05
N LYS A 143 -6.68 9.36 1.11
CA LYS A 143 -6.57 10.82 1.06
C LYS A 143 -5.48 11.30 0.10
N ALA A 144 -4.29 10.71 0.13
CA ALA A 144 -3.17 11.07 -0.75
C ALA A 144 -3.45 10.76 -2.24
N ASN A 145 -3.95 9.55 -2.52
CA ASN A 145 -4.13 9.02 -3.87
C ASN A 145 -5.33 9.68 -4.58
N LEU A 146 -6.36 10.08 -3.85
CA LEU A 146 -7.53 10.79 -4.39
C LEU A 146 -7.48 12.30 -4.15
N GLN A 147 -6.44 12.76 -3.46
CA GLN A 147 -6.18 14.16 -3.12
C GLN A 147 -7.32 14.85 -2.37
N LEU A 148 -7.76 14.25 -1.28
CA LEU A 148 -8.86 14.77 -0.49
C LEU A 148 -8.33 15.59 0.69
N ASP A 149 -8.95 16.73 0.96
CA ASP A 149 -8.67 17.52 2.15
C ASP A 149 -9.15 16.82 3.43
N GLY A 150 -8.99 17.48 4.58
CA GLY A 150 -9.39 16.96 5.89
C GLY A 150 -10.84 16.47 5.95
N ASP A 151 -11.73 17.07 5.14
CA ASP A 151 -13.16 16.80 5.07
C ASP A 151 -13.54 15.80 3.96
N GLY A 152 -12.56 15.31 3.18
CA GLY A 152 -12.81 14.35 2.10
C GLY A 152 -13.14 14.99 0.75
N VAL A 153 -12.86 16.29 0.56
CA VAL A 153 -13.14 17.01 -0.69
C VAL A 153 -11.87 17.12 -1.54
N PRO A 154 -11.92 16.90 -2.87
CA PRO A 154 -10.75 17.07 -3.73
C PRO A 154 -10.12 18.46 -3.60
N HIS A 155 -8.85 18.50 -3.19
CA HIS A 155 -8.11 19.73 -2.99
C HIS A 155 -7.66 20.29 -4.36
N GLY A 156 -7.99 21.54 -4.67
CA GLY A 156 -7.73 22.11 -6.01
C GLY A 156 -6.29 22.55 -6.29
N ASP A 157 -5.42 22.61 -5.27
CA ASP A 157 -4.16 23.35 -5.32
C ASP A 157 -2.91 22.46 -5.42
N TRP A 158 -3.05 21.17 -5.15
CA TRP A 158 -1.96 20.19 -5.23
C TRP A 158 -2.30 19.14 -6.31
N PRO A 159 -1.38 18.27 -6.73
CA PRO A 159 -1.73 17.05 -7.46
C PRO A 159 -1.83 15.85 -6.50
N PRO A 160 -2.63 14.80 -6.81
CA PRO A 160 -2.54 13.53 -6.08
C PRO A 160 -1.13 12.95 -6.25
N PHE A 161 -0.69 12.18 -5.26
CA PHE A 161 0.51 11.36 -5.37
C PHE A 161 0.19 9.93 -4.91
N ALA A 162 0.86 8.95 -5.50
CA ALA A 162 0.67 7.57 -5.09
C ALA A 162 1.27 7.37 -3.70
N LEU A 163 0.49 6.84 -2.76
CA LEU A 163 0.94 6.45 -1.43
C LEU A 163 0.49 5.01 -1.15
N HIS A 164 1.46 4.12 -1.01
CA HIS A 164 1.20 2.70 -0.76
C HIS A 164 2.05 2.15 0.38
N PHE A 165 1.51 1.12 1.05
CA PHE A 165 2.17 0.45 2.16
C PHE A 165 2.31 -1.04 1.85
N VAL A 166 3.47 -1.60 2.15
CA VAL A 166 3.72 -3.05 2.01
C VAL A 166 4.22 -3.60 3.34
N LEU A 167 3.51 -4.55 3.92
CA LEU A 167 3.91 -5.29 5.11
C LEU A 167 4.55 -6.60 4.66
N LEU A 168 5.84 -6.75 4.96
CA LEU A 168 6.68 -7.85 4.52
C LEU A 168 6.77 -8.91 5.61
N LEU A 169 6.34 -10.12 5.27
CA LEU A 169 6.22 -11.25 6.17
C LEU A 169 7.34 -12.25 5.92
N GLU A 170 8.01 -12.68 6.98
CA GLU A 170 9.14 -13.62 6.91
C GLU A 170 8.64 -15.07 6.98
N HIS A 171 7.68 -15.35 7.87
CA HIS A 171 7.28 -16.71 8.21
C HIS A 171 5.76 -16.92 8.29
N THR A 172 5.01 -15.86 8.54
CA THR A 172 3.56 -15.92 8.70
C THR A 172 2.87 -15.79 7.34
N PRO A 173 1.95 -16.70 6.97
CA PRO A 173 1.13 -16.54 5.79
C PRO A 173 0.28 -15.24 5.85
N PRO A 174 0.18 -14.46 4.76
CA PRO A 174 -0.65 -13.25 4.75
C PRO A 174 -2.10 -13.49 5.17
N ALA A 175 -2.65 -14.67 4.88
CA ALA A 175 -4.01 -15.06 5.28
C ALA A 175 -4.25 -15.00 6.80
N ASP A 176 -3.24 -15.23 7.63
CA ASP A 176 -3.37 -15.25 9.09
C ASP A 176 -3.65 -13.86 9.68
N PHE A 177 -3.39 -12.79 8.93
CA PHE A 177 -3.69 -11.42 9.31
C PHE A 177 -5.16 -11.03 9.06
N THR A 178 -5.91 -11.83 8.28
CA THR A 178 -7.26 -11.46 7.79
C THR A 178 -8.20 -11.09 8.94
N GLU A 179 -8.27 -11.91 9.99
CA GLU A 179 -9.17 -11.67 11.12
C GLU A 179 -8.80 -10.39 11.88
N ALA A 180 -7.50 -10.18 12.15
CA ALA A 180 -7.03 -9.03 12.90
C ALA A 180 -7.25 -7.71 12.15
N ILE A 181 -7.04 -7.70 10.83
CA ILE A 181 -7.24 -6.51 9.99
C ILE A 181 -8.73 -6.22 9.81
N SER A 182 -9.56 -7.25 9.69
CA SER A 182 -11.02 -7.09 9.52
C SER A 182 -11.70 -6.49 10.76
N LYS A 183 -11.03 -6.47 11.92
CA LYS A 183 -11.48 -5.73 13.12
C LYS A 183 -11.27 -4.21 12.97
N GLY A 184 -10.43 -3.78 12.03
CA GLY A 184 -10.26 -2.39 11.66
C GLY A 184 -11.54 -1.81 11.09
N ARG A 185 -11.89 -0.59 11.51
CA ARG A 185 -13.09 0.07 11.00
C ARG A 185 -12.94 0.38 9.51
N TRP A 186 -13.96 0.04 8.74
CA TRP A 186 -14.12 0.44 7.34
C TRP A 186 -13.03 -0.06 6.38
N VAL A 187 -12.39 -1.19 6.68
CA VAL A 187 -11.40 -1.81 5.80
C VAL A 187 -12.01 -3.03 5.12
N ASP A 188 -11.94 -3.07 3.79
CA ASP A 188 -12.20 -4.27 3.02
C ASP A 188 -10.89 -5.01 2.79
N VAL A 189 -10.91 -6.33 3.04
CA VAL A 189 -9.73 -7.20 2.92
C VAL A 189 -9.99 -8.27 1.87
N LYS A 190 -8.99 -8.51 1.01
CA LYS A 190 -9.05 -9.53 -0.04
C LYS A 190 -7.73 -10.27 -0.15
N LEU A 191 -7.77 -11.60 -0.05
CA LEU A 191 -6.65 -12.48 -0.36
C LEU A 191 -6.65 -12.81 -1.85
N THR A 192 -5.55 -12.55 -2.56
CA THR A 192 -5.42 -12.85 -3.99
C THR A 192 -3.95 -13.12 -4.34
N ASP A 193 -3.68 -14.23 -5.03
CA ASP A 193 -2.32 -14.66 -5.41
C ASP A 193 -1.32 -14.59 -4.24
N GLU A 194 -1.73 -15.17 -3.10
CA GLU A 194 -0.97 -15.17 -1.84
C GLU A 194 -0.77 -13.81 -1.17
N ARG A 195 -1.23 -12.71 -1.78
CA ARG A 195 -1.20 -11.37 -1.18
C ARG A 195 -2.49 -11.06 -0.47
N LEU A 196 -2.41 -10.63 0.78
CA LEU A 196 -3.56 -10.06 1.47
C LEU A 196 -3.56 -8.55 1.25
N THR A 197 -4.62 -8.05 0.64
CA THR A 197 -4.75 -6.63 0.29
C THR A 197 -5.82 -5.98 1.15
N ALA A 198 -5.60 -4.73 1.54
CA ALA A 198 -6.54 -3.94 2.32
C ALA A 198 -6.75 -2.56 1.67
N THR A 199 -8.01 -2.12 1.67
CA THR A 199 -8.44 -0.81 1.17
C THR A 199 -9.56 -0.27 2.06
N LEU A 200 -9.85 1.03 1.99
CA LEU A 200 -11.06 1.57 2.60
C LEU A 200 -12.31 1.04 1.87
N ASN A 201 -13.34 0.74 2.64
CA ASN A 201 -14.65 0.31 2.15
C ASN A 201 -15.41 1.51 1.57
N SER A 202 -15.64 1.50 0.26
CA SER A 202 -16.28 2.60 -0.47
C SER A 202 -17.75 2.84 -0.09
N ALA A 203 -18.41 1.91 0.61
CA ALA A 203 -19.80 2.08 1.06
C ALA A 203 -19.93 3.08 2.23
N TYR A 204 -18.84 3.34 2.95
CA TYR A 204 -18.80 4.27 4.09
C TYR A 204 -17.98 5.53 3.81
N TRP A 205 -17.28 5.54 2.68
CA TRP A 205 -16.46 6.64 2.20
C TRP A 205 -16.91 6.98 0.78
N THR A 206 -18.05 7.66 0.68
CA THR A 206 -18.45 8.34 -0.56
C THR A 206 -17.72 9.67 -0.59
N GLY A 207 -16.78 9.82 -1.52
CA GLY A 207 -16.43 11.15 -2.05
C GLY A 207 -17.59 11.71 -2.85
#